data_AF-A0A421K8V8-F1
#
_entry.id   AF-A0A421K8V8-F1
#
_cell.length_a   1.000
_cell.length_b   1.000
_cell.length_c   1.000
_cell.angle_alpha   90.00
_cell.angle_beta   90.00
_cell.angle_gamma   90.00
#
_symmetry.space_group_name_H-M   'P 1'
#
loop_
_entity.id
_entity.type
_entity.pdbx_description
1 polymer ?
#
loop_
_entity_poly.entity_id
_entity_poly.type
_entity_poly.pdbx_seq_one_letter_code
_entity_poly.pdbx_strand_id
1 'polypeptide(L)'
;MAEPIENKVARALKASEVNLDALREFVMDHSPAASWLTTAQTAVSQGSEFGVQSSDLKPQGMQAWVIKAKETREEVITQINQELGTQNPEFAQLSAEISEKPKKLKRDYINQYTTIHARSRLGVDDDKCKAALMGDYRLKTLLKLAGIDLMPRPQLTDCQNRRAGLKSCFALTEQNLEAAPACPHCQFHPAAEIGVQDSGFGVSGSDKLQQLEDELDKMLEQWTAASLNNLDNPVIQENIDELLQDDDKKLMQEFIDSRELPTVVDSNFAQTLKTILAGLQKVIIKKGDLLAKVSDLGPAAPDGLKKVLSTYVDERIKGKAPQEVRIVMAGSLL
;
A
#
# COMPACT_ATOMS: atom_id res chain seq x y z
N MET A 1 -7.75 44.45 -73.16
CA MET A 1 -6.39 44.75 -72.68
C MET A 1 -5.99 43.61 -71.76
N ALA A 2 -4.93 42.88 -72.09
CA ALA A 2 -4.42 41.80 -71.23
C ALA A 2 -3.71 42.42 -70.01
N GLU A 3 -3.95 41.87 -68.83
CA GLU A 3 -3.28 42.29 -67.59
C GLU A 3 -1.76 42.13 -67.72
N PRO A 4 -0.95 43.14 -67.34
CA PRO A 4 0.50 43.06 -67.40
C PRO A 4 1.03 41.85 -66.62
N ILE A 5 2.04 41.16 -67.16
CA ILE A 5 2.67 39.98 -66.54
C ILE A 5 3.17 40.30 -65.12
N GLU A 6 3.70 41.51 -64.91
CA GLU A 6 4.15 42.01 -63.60
C GLU A 6 3.03 42.01 -62.54
N ASN A 7 1.80 42.39 -62.91
CA ASN A 7 0.66 42.36 -62.00
C ASN A 7 0.26 40.92 -61.64
N LYS A 8 0.36 39.98 -62.58
CA LYS A 8 0.09 38.55 -62.32
C LYS A 8 1.13 37.96 -61.37
N VAL A 9 2.41 38.28 -61.56
CA VAL A 9 3.51 37.84 -60.68
C VAL A 9 3.36 38.45 -59.29
N ALA A 10 3.11 39.74 -59.17
CA ALA A 10 2.90 40.41 -57.87
C ALA A 10 1.69 39.84 -57.11
N ARG A 11 0.62 39.46 -57.83
CA ARG A 11 -0.58 38.85 -57.24
C ARG A 11 -0.31 37.43 -56.75
N ALA A 12 0.44 36.64 -57.51
CA ALA A 12 0.86 35.29 -57.11
C ALA A 12 1.79 35.32 -55.88
N LEU A 13 2.75 36.25 -55.83
CA LEU A 13 3.63 36.44 -54.68
C LEU A 13 2.84 36.83 -53.42
N LYS A 14 1.93 37.80 -53.53
CA LYS A 14 1.04 38.18 -52.40
C LYS A 14 0.17 37.03 -51.92
N ALA A 15 -0.38 36.22 -52.83
CA ALA A 15 -1.16 35.05 -52.45
C ALA A 15 -0.31 34.01 -51.70
N SER A 16 0.95 33.83 -52.10
CA SER A 16 1.90 32.96 -51.39
C SER A 16 2.27 33.50 -50.01
N GLU A 17 2.47 34.81 -49.85
CA GLU A 17 2.75 35.43 -48.54
C GLU A 17 1.60 35.25 -47.55
N VAL A 18 0.36 35.51 -47.97
CA VAL A 18 -0.85 35.32 -47.14
C VAL A 18 -0.99 33.86 -46.67
N ASN A 19 -0.65 32.89 -47.53
CA ASN A 19 -0.71 31.48 -47.18
C ASN A 19 0.36 31.10 -46.13
N LEU A 20 1.58 31.66 -46.25
CA LEU A 20 2.64 31.46 -45.26
C LEU A 20 2.29 32.07 -43.89
N ASP A 21 1.65 33.23 -43.87
CA ASP A 21 1.20 33.86 -42.62
C ASP A 21 0.09 33.05 -41.95
N ALA A 22 -0.91 32.58 -42.72
CA ALA A 22 -1.98 31.72 -42.22
C ALA A 22 -1.44 30.40 -41.65
N LEU A 23 -0.43 29.81 -42.31
CA LEU A 23 0.25 28.62 -41.81
C LEU A 23 1.04 28.89 -40.53
N ARG A 24 1.73 30.02 -40.45
CA ARG A 24 2.47 30.42 -39.25
C ARG A 24 1.52 30.61 -38.07
N GLU A 25 0.40 31.29 -38.27
CA GLU A 25 -0.64 31.49 -37.26
C GLU A 25 -1.22 30.15 -36.79
N PHE A 26 -1.58 29.27 -37.73
CA PHE A 26 -2.06 27.91 -37.43
C PHE A 26 -1.06 27.12 -36.56
N VAL A 27 0.23 27.15 -36.89
CA VAL A 27 1.26 26.46 -36.09
C VAL A 27 1.36 27.06 -34.69
N MET A 28 1.33 28.38 -34.55
CA MET A 28 1.38 29.04 -33.23
C MET A 28 0.16 28.68 -32.37
N ASP A 29 -1.04 28.64 -32.95
CA ASP A 29 -2.29 28.39 -32.23
C ASP A 29 -2.44 26.92 -31.80
N HIS A 30 -1.83 25.98 -32.53
CA HIS A 30 -1.99 24.55 -32.27
C HIS A 30 -0.77 23.87 -31.64
N SER A 31 0.41 24.49 -31.70
CA SER A 31 1.63 23.94 -31.10
C SER A 31 1.49 23.61 -29.60
N PRO A 32 0.87 24.46 -28.74
CA PRO A 32 0.69 24.13 -27.33
C PRO A 32 -0.19 22.89 -27.10
N ALA A 33 -1.30 22.77 -27.83
CA ALA A 33 -2.20 21.62 -27.71
C ALA A 33 -1.55 20.33 -28.22
N ALA A 34 -0.82 20.40 -29.34
CA ALA A 34 -0.08 19.26 -29.88
C ALA A 34 1.04 18.80 -28.94
N SER A 35 1.78 19.74 -28.34
CA SER A 35 2.81 19.44 -27.34
C SER A 35 2.21 18.75 -26.12
N TRP A 36 1.12 19.31 -25.57
CA TRP A 36 0.42 18.72 -24.42
C TRP A 36 -0.07 17.29 -24.71
N LEU A 37 -0.70 17.07 -25.88
CA LEU A 37 -1.22 15.75 -26.28
C LEU A 37 -0.09 14.73 -26.47
N THR A 38 1.05 15.16 -26.99
CA THR A 38 2.25 14.32 -27.13
C THR A 38 2.76 13.89 -25.77
N THR A 39 2.89 14.81 -24.81
CA THR A 39 3.30 14.48 -23.44
C THR A 39 2.29 13.55 -22.76
N ALA A 40 0.99 13.79 -22.92
CA ALA A 40 -0.08 12.95 -22.39
C ALA A 40 0.01 11.52 -22.94
N GLN A 41 0.25 11.37 -24.24
CA GLN A 41 0.43 10.08 -24.89
C GLN A 41 1.66 9.34 -24.34
N THR A 42 2.80 10.02 -24.20
CA THR A 42 4.02 9.42 -23.63
C THR A 42 3.78 8.93 -22.20
N ALA A 43 3.08 9.72 -21.36
CA ALA A 43 2.78 9.36 -19.98
C ALA A 43 1.90 8.09 -19.87
N VAL A 44 1.06 7.81 -20.87
CA VAL A 44 0.26 6.58 -20.94
C VAL A 44 1.07 5.40 -21.49
N SER A 45 1.86 5.62 -22.54
CA SER A 45 2.60 4.54 -23.24
C SER A 45 3.78 3.97 -22.45
N GLN A 46 4.44 4.76 -21.60
CA GLN A 46 5.63 4.30 -20.86
C GLN A 46 5.39 3.14 -19.87
N GLY A 47 4.14 2.79 -19.57
CA GLY A 47 3.82 1.59 -18.77
C GLY A 47 3.30 0.40 -19.55
N SER A 48 3.23 0.45 -20.89
CA SER A 48 2.74 -0.68 -21.72
C SER A 48 3.84 -1.57 -22.30
N GLU A 49 5.12 -1.26 -22.09
CA GLU A 49 6.25 -2.01 -22.68
C GLU A 49 6.44 -3.43 -22.09
N PHE A 50 5.71 -3.79 -21.03
CA PHE A 50 5.78 -5.11 -20.37
C PHE A 50 4.47 -5.93 -20.42
N GLY A 51 3.46 -5.52 -21.20
CA GLY A 51 2.17 -6.20 -21.28
C GLY A 51 2.11 -7.26 -22.40
N VAL A 52 1.78 -8.50 -22.03
CA VAL A 52 1.50 -9.61 -22.95
C VAL A 52 0.51 -9.19 -24.04
N GLN A 53 0.83 -9.50 -25.30
CA GLN A 53 -0.10 -9.39 -26.43
C GLN A 53 -1.26 -10.38 -26.24
N SER A 54 -2.27 -10.01 -25.47
CA SER A 54 -3.59 -10.64 -25.57
C SER A 54 -4.31 -9.98 -26.75
N SER A 55 -4.24 -10.61 -27.93
CA SER A 55 -4.78 -10.09 -29.19
C SER A 55 -6.31 -9.97 -29.23
N ASP A 56 -7.01 -10.48 -28.21
CA ASP A 56 -8.45 -10.73 -28.29
C ASP A 56 -9.29 -9.76 -27.45
N LEU A 57 -8.67 -8.86 -26.70
CA LEU A 57 -9.37 -7.89 -25.85
C LEU A 57 -9.40 -6.49 -26.48
N LYS A 58 -10.61 -5.93 -26.58
CA LYS A 58 -10.83 -4.56 -27.08
C LYS A 58 -10.14 -3.56 -26.15
N PRO A 59 -9.32 -2.64 -26.65
CA PRO A 59 -8.67 -1.60 -25.84
C PRO A 59 -9.71 -0.77 -25.06
N GLN A 60 -9.45 -0.50 -23.77
CA GLN A 60 -10.32 0.28 -22.89
C GLN A 60 -9.57 1.41 -22.19
N GLY A 61 -10.31 2.38 -21.66
CA GLY A 61 -9.78 3.51 -20.88
C GLY A 61 -8.65 4.25 -21.61
N MET A 62 -7.55 4.49 -20.89
CA MET A 62 -6.40 5.24 -21.39
C MET A 62 -5.76 4.63 -22.65
N GLN A 63 -5.80 3.31 -22.82
CA GLN A 63 -5.29 2.66 -24.03
C GLN A 63 -6.19 2.95 -25.25
N ALA A 64 -7.51 2.93 -25.07
CA ALA A 64 -8.45 3.33 -26.12
C ALA A 64 -8.26 4.82 -26.49
N TRP A 65 -7.99 5.67 -25.50
CA TRP A 65 -7.68 7.08 -25.76
C TRP A 65 -6.39 7.26 -26.57
N VAL A 66 -5.32 6.51 -26.27
CA VAL A 66 -4.06 6.56 -27.05
C VAL A 66 -4.28 6.18 -28.51
N ILE A 67 -5.08 5.14 -28.78
CA ILE A 67 -5.42 4.73 -30.15
C ILE A 67 -6.19 5.85 -30.87
N LYS A 68 -7.24 6.38 -30.24
CA LYS A 68 -8.03 7.49 -30.78
C LYS A 68 -7.16 8.73 -31.05
N ALA A 69 -6.20 9.03 -30.17
CA ALA A 69 -5.28 10.15 -30.34
C ALA A 69 -4.36 9.95 -31.55
N LYS A 70 -3.86 8.72 -31.79
CA LYS A 70 -3.08 8.38 -32.99
C LYS A 70 -3.90 8.52 -34.27
N GLU A 71 -5.10 7.94 -34.31
CA GLU A 71 -6.01 8.02 -35.47
C GLU A 71 -6.37 9.47 -35.81
N THR A 72 -6.71 10.26 -34.79
CA THR A 72 -7.04 11.69 -34.96
C THR A 72 -5.83 12.47 -35.47
N ARG A 73 -4.61 12.14 -35.01
CA ARG A 73 -3.38 12.77 -35.50
C ARG A 73 -3.16 12.48 -36.99
N GLU A 74 -3.32 11.24 -37.41
CA GLU A 74 -3.20 10.84 -38.81
C GLU A 74 -4.24 11.56 -39.68
N GLU A 75 -5.50 11.59 -39.23
CA GLU A 75 -6.59 12.29 -39.92
C GLU A 75 -6.29 13.79 -40.08
N VAL A 76 -5.84 14.47 -39.02
CA VAL A 76 -5.49 15.90 -39.07
C VAL A 76 -4.31 16.16 -40.01
N ILE A 77 -3.28 15.31 -39.99
CA ILE A 77 -2.13 15.44 -40.92
C ILE A 77 -2.59 15.29 -42.37
N THR A 78 -3.45 14.32 -42.67
CA THR A 78 -4.01 14.12 -44.01
C THR A 78 -4.82 15.32 -44.47
N GLN A 79 -5.68 15.87 -43.60
CA GLN A 79 -6.50 17.06 -43.88
C GLN A 79 -5.64 18.29 -44.19
N ILE A 80 -4.60 18.56 -43.39
CA ILE A 80 -3.66 19.67 -43.63
C ILE A 80 -2.94 19.51 -44.97
N ASN A 81 -2.44 18.32 -45.27
CA ASN A 81 -1.69 18.07 -46.52
C ASN A 81 -2.57 18.22 -47.78
N GLN A 82 -3.84 17.84 -47.70
CA GLN A 82 -4.79 18.00 -48.80
C GLN A 82 -5.04 19.48 -49.11
N GLU A 83 -5.29 20.30 -48.09
CA GLU A 83 -5.59 21.73 -48.27
C GLU A 83 -4.35 22.56 -48.65
N LEU A 84 -3.16 22.15 -48.21
CA LEU A 84 -1.90 22.74 -48.69
C LEU A 84 -1.64 22.45 -50.17
N GLY A 85 -2.11 21.32 -50.68
CA GLY A 85 -1.97 20.94 -52.09
C GLY A 85 -2.88 21.71 -53.04
N THR A 86 -3.97 22.30 -52.54
CA THR A 86 -5.03 22.93 -53.37
C THR A 86 -4.99 24.46 -53.41
N GLN A 87 -4.09 25.12 -52.65
CA GLN A 87 -4.03 26.58 -52.48
C GLN A 87 -5.41 27.20 -52.18
N ASN A 88 -6.20 26.51 -51.35
CA ASN A 88 -7.60 26.84 -51.12
C ASN A 88 -7.75 28.04 -50.16
N PRO A 89 -8.57 29.07 -50.49
CA PRO A 89 -8.91 30.15 -49.58
C PRO A 89 -9.73 29.71 -48.33
N GLU A 90 -10.20 28.47 -48.26
CA GLU A 90 -10.96 27.92 -47.12
C GLU A 90 -10.11 27.43 -45.93
N PHE A 91 -8.79 27.66 -45.96
CA PHE A 91 -7.88 27.26 -44.87
C PHE A 91 -8.32 27.73 -43.48
N ALA A 92 -9.01 28.87 -43.40
CA ALA A 92 -9.56 29.38 -42.14
C ALA A 92 -10.67 28.50 -41.55
N GLN A 93 -11.52 27.90 -42.38
CA GLN A 93 -12.60 27.00 -41.92
C GLN A 93 -12.03 25.63 -41.51
N LEU A 94 -11.06 25.13 -42.28
CA LEU A 94 -10.28 23.95 -41.91
C LEU A 94 -9.58 24.13 -40.55
N SER A 95 -8.97 25.30 -40.32
CA SER A 95 -8.30 25.64 -39.06
C SER A 95 -9.26 25.51 -37.86
N ALA A 96 -10.50 26.01 -37.98
CA ALA A 96 -11.50 25.91 -36.93
C ALA A 96 -11.93 24.45 -36.66
N GLU A 97 -12.14 23.64 -37.71
CA GLU A 97 -12.50 22.22 -37.54
C GLU A 97 -11.36 21.40 -36.95
N ILE A 98 -10.12 21.63 -37.41
CA ILE A 98 -8.92 21.00 -36.86
C ILE A 98 -8.73 21.43 -35.40
N SER A 99 -9.08 22.67 -35.02
CA SER A 99 -8.95 23.16 -33.65
C SER A 99 -9.81 22.40 -32.65
N GLU A 100 -10.97 21.89 -33.05
CA GLU A 100 -11.90 21.23 -32.12
C GLU A 100 -11.49 19.79 -31.78
N LYS A 101 -10.83 19.09 -32.72
CA LYS A 101 -10.34 17.71 -32.51
C LYS A 101 -9.36 17.56 -31.33
N PRO A 102 -8.25 18.33 -31.22
CA PRO A 102 -7.31 18.23 -30.11
C PRO A 102 -7.92 18.74 -28.80
N LYS A 103 -8.80 19.75 -28.83
CA LYS A 103 -9.56 20.17 -27.63
C LYS A 103 -10.45 19.04 -27.10
N LYS A 104 -11.15 18.32 -27.98
CA LYS A 104 -11.95 17.16 -27.61
C LYS A 104 -11.08 16.04 -27.03
N LEU A 105 -9.95 15.71 -27.67
CA LEU A 105 -9.02 14.70 -27.15
C LEU A 105 -8.47 15.08 -25.77
N LYS A 106 -8.10 16.35 -25.57
CA LYS A 106 -7.63 16.85 -24.28
C LYS A 106 -8.70 16.72 -23.20
N ARG A 107 -9.93 17.14 -23.48
CA ARG A 107 -11.06 16.98 -22.54
C ARG A 107 -11.34 15.52 -22.22
N ASP A 108 -11.33 14.64 -23.23
CA ASP A 108 -11.51 13.20 -23.04
C ASP A 108 -10.42 12.61 -22.14
N TYR A 109 -9.16 13.05 -22.31
CA TYR A 109 -8.04 12.64 -21.45
C TYR A 109 -8.26 13.09 -20.01
N ILE A 110 -8.54 14.38 -19.82
CA ILE A 110 -8.72 15.00 -18.49
C ILE A 110 -9.81 14.27 -17.70
N ASN A 111 -10.94 13.97 -18.34
CA ASN A 111 -12.05 13.23 -17.73
C ASN A 111 -11.64 11.82 -17.31
N GLN A 112 -10.95 11.08 -18.19
CA GLN A 112 -10.49 9.73 -17.88
C GLN A 112 -9.42 9.75 -16.78
N TYR A 113 -8.45 10.66 -16.86
CA TYR A 113 -7.37 10.79 -15.88
C TYR A 113 -7.94 11.10 -14.51
N THR A 114 -8.86 12.07 -14.43
CA THR A 114 -9.52 12.46 -13.17
C THR A 114 -10.30 11.30 -12.57
N THR A 115 -11.05 10.55 -13.38
CA THR A 115 -11.82 9.38 -12.92
C THR A 115 -10.91 8.31 -12.33
N ILE A 116 -9.83 7.98 -13.04
CA ILE A 116 -8.89 6.95 -12.62
C ILE A 116 -8.09 7.40 -11.38
N HIS A 117 -7.69 8.67 -11.34
CA HIS A 117 -7.02 9.29 -10.20
C HIS A 117 -7.91 9.27 -8.96
N ALA A 118 -9.15 9.75 -9.06
CA ALA A 118 -10.11 9.78 -7.95
C ALA A 118 -10.41 8.38 -7.39
N ARG A 119 -10.41 7.34 -8.25
CA ARG A 119 -10.54 5.95 -7.78
C ARG A 119 -9.28 5.39 -7.15
N SER A 120 -8.11 5.78 -7.63
CA SER A 120 -6.82 5.20 -7.22
C SER A 120 -6.23 5.87 -5.97
N ARG A 121 -6.65 7.10 -5.68
CA ARG A 121 -6.18 7.90 -4.55
C ARG A 121 -7.22 7.91 -3.45
N LEU A 122 -6.74 7.97 -2.21
CA LEU A 122 -7.61 8.20 -1.06
C LEU A 122 -8.12 9.64 -1.09
N GLY A 123 -9.45 9.77 -0.95
CA GLY A 123 -10.09 11.05 -0.69
C GLY A 123 -9.83 11.53 0.73
N VAL A 124 -10.41 12.69 1.08
CA VAL A 124 -10.21 13.29 2.42
C VAL A 124 -10.68 12.36 3.55
N ASP A 125 -11.82 11.70 3.38
CA ASP A 125 -12.37 10.84 4.44
C ASP A 125 -11.65 9.50 4.53
N ASP A 126 -11.27 8.91 3.40
CA ASP A 126 -10.42 7.72 3.37
C ASP A 126 -9.04 8.00 3.99
N ASP A 127 -8.46 9.19 3.77
CA ASP A 127 -7.18 9.58 4.36
C ASP A 127 -7.28 9.70 5.89
N LYS A 128 -8.36 10.29 6.40
CA LYS A 128 -8.65 10.30 7.84
C LYS A 128 -8.81 8.89 8.40
N CYS A 129 -9.51 8.01 7.68
CA CYS A 129 -9.69 6.62 8.06
C CYS A 129 -8.33 5.90 8.13
N LYS A 130 -7.50 6.02 7.07
CA LYS A 130 -6.13 5.50 7.06
C LYS A 130 -5.29 6.03 8.23
N ALA A 131 -5.41 7.31 8.56
CA ALA A 131 -4.70 7.90 9.71
C ALA A 131 -5.21 7.33 11.05
N ALA A 132 -6.53 7.14 11.19
CA ALA A 132 -7.13 6.52 12.36
C ALA A 132 -6.63 5.09 12.59
N LEU A 133 -6.35 4.33 11.51
CA LEU A 133 -5.75 3.00 11.61
C LEU A 133 -4.41 2.97 12.34
N MET A 134 -3.67 4.08 12.44
CA MET A 134 -2.44 4.11 13.26
C MET A 134 -2.73 3.96 14.75
N GLY A 135 -3.88 4.45 15.20
CA GLY A 135 -4.34 4.39 16.59
C GLY A 135 -5.28 3.21 16.89
N ASP A 136 -5.65 2.44 15.87
CA ASP A 136 -6.63 1.36 15.95
C ASP A 136 -6.25 0.29 16.99
N TYR A 137 -7.25 -0.15 17.76
CA TYR A 137 -7.04 -1.08 18.86
C TYR A 137 -6.64 -2.48 18.35
N ARG A 138 -7.19 -2.94 17.22
CA ARG A 138 -6.89 -4.24 16.61
C ARG A 138 -5.42 -4.28 16.21
N LEU A 139 -4.93 -3.22 15.56
CA LEU A 139 -3.53 -3.09 15.19
C LEU A 139 -2.61 -3.10 16.42
N LYS A 140 -2.95 -2.35 17.47
CA LYS A 140 -2.18 -2.31 18.72
C LYS A 140 -2.14 -3.67 19.42
N THR A 141 -3.27 -4.38 19.43
CA THR A 141 -3.37 -5.72 20.00
C THR A 141 -2.54 -6.73 19.21
N LEU A 142 -2.68 -6.75 17.88
CA LEU A 142 -1.88 -7.60 17.00
C LEU A 142 -0.37 -7.33 17.16
N LEU A 143 0.04 -6.08 17.31
CA LEU A 143 1.45 -5.74 17.59
C LEU A 143 1.97 -6.31 18.91
N LYS A 144 1.14 -6.34 19.96
CA LYS A 144 1.52 -6.94 21.25
C LYS A 144 1.59 -8.46 21.16
N LEU A 145 0.62 -9.08 20.49
CA LEU A 145 0.60 -10.52 20.26
C LEU A 145 1.71 -10.98 19.32
N ALA A 146 2.17 -10.12 18.41
CA ALA A 146 3.22 -10.45 17.46
C ALA A 146 4.49 -10.97 18.16
N GLY A 147 4.77 -10.57 19.41
CA GLY A 147 5.91 -11.07 20.18
C GLY A 147 5.87 -12.58 20.51
N ILE A 148 4.72 -13.24 20.35
CA ILE A 148 4.53 -14.68 20.54
C ILE A 148 4.96 -15.41 19.27
N ASP A 149 5.79 -16.45 19.40
CA ASP A 149 6.41 -17.10 18.23
C ASP A 149 5.42 -17.90 17.38
N LEU A 150 4.26 -18.28 17.95
CA LEU A 150 3.14 -18.88 17.23
C LEU A 150 2.50 -17.93 16.20
N MET A 151 2.59 -16.61 16.40
CA MET A 151 1.83 -15.64 15.60
C MET A 151 2.48 -15.39 14.22
N PRO A 152 1.69 -15.34 13.13
CA PRO A 152 2.20 -15.12 11.78
C PRO A 152 2.56 -13.64 11.54
N ARG A 153 3.66 -13.18 12.16
CA ARG A 153 4.20 -11.81 12.02
C ARG A 153 4.27 -11.30 10.57
N PRO A 154 4.65 -12.11 9.56
CA PRO A 154 4.71 -11.64 8.18
C PRO A 154 3.37 -11.10 7.64
N GLN A 155 2.24 -11.67 8.08
CA GLN A 155 0.90 -11.22 7.67
C GLN A 155 0.63 -9.78 8.16
N LEU A 156 0.94 -9.50 9.43
CA LEU A 156 0.79 -8.16 10.01
C LEU A 156 1.72 -7.15 9.32
N THR A 157 2.97 -7.53 9.06
CA THR A 157 3.94 -6.68 8.36
C THR A 157 3.48 -6.36 6.93
N ASP A 158 2.95 -7.34 6.19
CA ASP A 158 2.41 -7.12 4.84
C ASP A 158 1.22 -6.15 4.87
N CYS A 159 0.26 -6.35 5.78
CA CYS A 159 -0.86 -5.45 5.98
C CYS A 159 -0.40 -4.00 6.29
N GLN A 160 0.60 -3.83 7.17
CA GLN A 160 1.18 -2.52 7.48
C GLN A 160 1.86 -1.86 6.26
N ASN A 161 2.60 -2.64 5.47
CA ASN A 161 3.26 -2.17 4.26
C ASN A 161 2.25 -1.75 3.18
N ARG A 162 1.20 -2.56 2.97
CA ARG A 162 0.11 -2.24 2.04
C ARG A 162 -0.63 -0.98 2.45
N ARG A 163 -0.90 -0.80 3.75
CA ARG A 163 -1.46 0.45 4.27
C ARG A 163 -0.54 1.64 4.00
N ALA A 164 0.76 1.51 4.25
CA ALA A 164 1.73 2.58 4.00
C ALA A 164 1.78 2.96 2.50
N GLY A 165 1.62 1.98 1.61
CA GLY A 165 1.60 2.16 0.16
C GLY A 165 0.35 2.86 -0.40
N LEU A 166 -0.75 2.98 0.36
CA LEU A 166 -1.92 3.74 -0.08
C LEU A 166 -1.59 5.24 -0.20
N LYS A 167 -1.89 5.86 -1.33
CA LYS A 167 -1.58 7.27 -1.60
C LYS A 167 -2.84 8.12 -1.56
N SER A 168 -2.77 9.26 -0.88
CA SER A 168 -3.84 10.24 -0.80
C SER A 168 -3.57 11.38 -1.77
N CYS A 169 -4.62 11.87 -2.44
CA CYS A 169 -4.53 13.09 -3.26
C CYS A 169 -5.93 13.60 -3.57
N PHE A 170 -6.25 14.78 -3.06
CA PHE A 170 -7.54 15.44 -3.23
C PHE A 170 -7.40 16.91 -3.69
N ALA A 171 -6.18 17.30 -4.11
CA ALA A 171 -5.87 18.65 -4.59
C ALA A 171 -5.92 18.79 -6.12
N LEU A 172 -6.10 17.69 -6.85
CA LEU A 172 -6.16 17.69 -8.31
C LEU A 172 -7.39 18.47 -8.79
N THR A 173 -7.16 19.45 -9.67
CA THR A 173 -8.20 20.21 -10.35
C THR A 173 -8.11 20.03 -11.86
N GLU A 174 -9.21 20.30 -12.56
CA GLU A 174 -9.23 20.33 -14.03
C GLU A 174 -8.20 21.33 -14.58
N GLN A 175 -8.06 22.51 -13.95
CA GLN A 175 -7.07 23.52 -14.36
C GLN A 175 -5.63 23.01 -14.26
N ASN A 176 -5.31 22.14 -13.31
CA ASN A 176 -4.00 21.51 -13.25
C ASN A 176 -3.75 20.63 -14.48
N LEU A 177 -4.77 19.87 -14.91
CA LEU A 177 -4.66 19.00 -16.07
C LEU A 177 -4.69 19.76 -17.39
N GLU A 178 -5.37 20.91 -17.43
CA GLU A 178 -5.28 21.84 -18.55
C GLU A 178 -3.84 22.35 -18.75
N ALA A 179 -3.08 22.57 -17.67
CA ALA A 179 -1.69 23.02 -17.75
C ALA A 179 -0.71 21.89 -18.08
N ALA A 180 -0.89 20.70 -17.49
CA ALA A 180 0.01 19.55 -17.68
C ALA A 180 -0.76 18.23 -17.57
N PRO A 181 -0.42 17.19 -18.38
CA PRO A 181 -1.20 15.96 -18.42
C PRO A 181 -1.02 15.04 -17.20
N ALA A 182 -0.27 15.45 -16.18
CA ALA A 182 -0.08 14.68 -14.96
C ALA A 182 -0.46 15.53 -13.73
N CYS A 183 -0.97 14.87 -12.70
CA CYS A 183 -1.28 15.52 -11.42
C CYS A 183 0.00 16.13 -10.82
N PRO A 184 0.08 17.46 -10.64
CA PRO A 184 1.28 18.11 -10.11
C PRO A 184 1.51 17.80 -8.62
N HIS A 185 0.47 17.34 -7.91
CA HIS A 185 0.50 17.12 -6.46
C HIS A 185 1.04 15.75 -6.07
N CYS A 186 0.69 14.69 -6.81
CA CYS A 186 1.09 13.32 -6.47
C CYS A 186 1.76 12.57 -7.62
N GLN A 187 1.97 13.21 -8.78
CA GLN A 187 2.61 12.62 -9.96
C GLN A 187 2.03 11.24 -10.32
N PHE A 188 0.70 11.13 -10.34
CA PHE A 188 0.02 9.86 -10.59
C PHE A 188 0.25 9.38 -12.02
N HIS A 189 0.72 8.14 -12.16
CA HIS A 189 0.96 7.50 -13.45
C HIS A 189 0.06 6.27 -13.57
N PRO A 190 -1.06 6.35 -14.32
CA PRO A 190 -2.02 5.25 -14.42
C PRO A 190 -1.38 3.91 -14.82
N ALA A 191 -0.45 3.93 -15.78
CA ALA A 191 0.17 2.72 -16.31
C ALA A 191 1.14 2.05 -15.33
N ALA A 192 1.77 2.80 -14.43
CA ALA A 192 2.69 2.27 -13.42
C ALA A 192 1.95 1.75 -12.16
N GLU A 193 0.79 2.31 -11.83
CA GLU A 193 0.15 2.09 -10.53
C GLU A 193 -1.07 1.17 -10.56
N ILE A 194 -1.70 0.96 -11.72
CA ILE A 194 -2.92 0.14 -11.82
C ILE A 194 -2.58 -1.30 -12.23
N GLY A 195 -1.39 -1.53 -12.77
CA GLY A 195 -1.11 -2.75 -13.52
C GLY A 195 -2.04 -2.85 -14.74
N VAL A 196 -1.65 -3.60 -15.75
CA VAL A 196 -2.54 -3.91 -16.87
C VAL A 196 -3.58 -4.92 -16.37
N GLN A 197 -4.59 -4.47 -15.64
CA GLN A 197 -5.77 -5.29 -15.36
C GLN A 197 -6.80 -5.01 -16.46
N ASP A 198 -7.16 -6.08 -17.18
CA ASP A 198 -7.95 -6.10 -18.43
C ASP A 198 -9.32 -5.42 -18.38
N SER A 199 -9.79 -5.01 -17.20
CA SER A 199 -11.05 -4.30 -16.98
C SER A 199 -10.93 -2.77 -17.05
N GLY A 200 -9.72 -2.22 -17.20
CA GLY A 200 -9.48 -0.78 -17.19
C GLY A 200 -9.71 -0.09 -15.83
N PHE A 201 -10.00 -0.88 -14.79
CA PHE A 201 -10.30 -0.38 -13.45
C PHE A 201 -9.78 -1.33 -12.37
N GLY A 202 -8.65 -0.98 -11.75
CA GLY A 202 -8.19 -1.66 -10.54
C GLY A 202 -9.11 -1.44 -9.33
N VAL A 203 -8.87 -2.22 -8.26
CA VAL A 203 -9.52 -2.04 -6.94
C VAL A 203 -9.28 -0.61 -6.45
N SER A 204 -10.34 0.09 -6.04
CA SER A 204 -10.23 1.49 -5.65
C SER A 204 -9.38 1.66 -4.39
N GLY A 205 -8.85 2.86 -4.15
CA GLY A 205 -8.12 3.18 -2.93
C GLY A 205 -8.97 2.94 -1.68
N SER A 206 -10.25 3.29 -1.73
CA SER A 206 -11.22 3.06 -0.66
C SER A 206 -11.46 1.55 -0.44
N ASP A 207 -11.67 0.77 -1.50
CA ASP A 207 -11.82 -0.69 -1.38
C ASP A 207 -10.56 -1.36 -0.81
N LYS A 208 -9.36 -0.90 -1.23
CA LYS A 208 -8.09 -1.39 -0.66
C LYS A 208 -7.97 -1.04 0.83
N LEU A 209 -8.48 0.13 1.23
CA LEU A 209 -8.51 0.53 2.63
C LEU A 209 -9.47 -0.36 3.43
N GLN A 210 -10.70 -0.58 2.95
CA GLN A 210 -11.67 -1.47 3.57
C GLN A 210 -11.12 -2.90 3.72
N GLN A 211 -10.46 -3.42 2.68
CA GLN A 211 -9.82 -4.73 2.74
C GLN A 211 -8.79 -4.82 3.88
N LEU A 212 -8.04 -3.75 4.16
CA LEU A 212 -7.10 -3.74 5.28
C LEU A 212 -7.81 -3.74 6.62
N GLU A 213 -8.95 -3.06 6.75
CA GLU A 213 -9.75 -3.10 7.98
C GLU A 213 -10.30 -4.50 8.24
N ASP A 214 -10.91 -5.12 7.23
CA ASP A 214 -11.45 -6.48 7.31
C ASP A 214 -10.32 -7.50 7.59
N GLU A 215 -9.12 -7.26 7.07
CA GLU A 215 -7.96 -8.11 7.32
C GLU A 215 -7.47 -8.00 8.77
N LEU A 216 -7.53 -6.81 9.39
CA LEU A 216 -7.22 -6.65 10.82
C LEU A 216 -8.21 -7.43 11.70
N ASP A 217 -9.51 -7.39 11.38
CA ASP A 217 -10.52 -8.18 12.10
C ASP A 217 -10.23 -9.68 11.98
N LYS A 218 -10.04 -10.17 10.75
CA LYS A 218 -9.73 -11.58 10.49
C LYS A 218 -8.45 -12.03 11.16
N MET A 219 -7.39 -11.21 11.14
CA MET A 219 -6.14 -11.50 11.84
C MET A 219 -6.39 -11.64 13.34
N LEU A 220 -7.14 -10.71 13.94
CA LEU A 220 -7.42 -10.75 15.38
C LEU A 220 -8.20 -12.01 15.76
N GLU A 221 -9.23 -12.35 15.00
CA GLU A 221 -10.00 -13.59 15.18
C GLU A 221 -9.12 -14.83 15.06
N GLN A 222 -8.31 -14.92 13.99
CA GLN A 222 -7.44 -16.06 13.73
C GLN A 222 -6.38 -16.23 14.82
N TRP A 223 -5.76 -15.15 15.28
CA TRP A 223 -4.70 -15.19 16.29
C TRP A 223 -5.28 -15.53 17.68
N THR A 224 -6.48 -15.05 17.97
CA THR A 224 -7.24 -15.42 19.18
C THR A 224 -7.55 -16.92 19.16
N ALA A 225 -8.13 -17.42 18.07
CA ALA A 225 -8.44 -18.84 17.92
C ALA A 225 -7.18 -19.72 17.98
N ALA A 226 -6.09 -19.31 17.34
CA ALA A 226 -4.81 -20.03 17.40
C ALA A 226 -4.26 -20.09 18.83
N SER A 227 -4.36 -19.01 19.60
CA SER A 227 -3.95 -18.99 21.01
C SER A 227 -4.79 -19.96 21.83
N LEU A 228 -6.12 -19.85 21.74
CA LEU A 228 -7.06 -20.70 22.47
C LEU A 228 -6.90 -22.19 22.15
N ASN A 229 -6.77 -22.54 20.87
CA ASN A 229 -6.56 -23.93 20.45
C ASN A 229 -5.28 -24.54 21.04
N ASN A 230 -4.23 -23.75 21.26
CA ASN A 230 -3.03 -24.22 21.93
C ASN A 230 -3.25 -24.31 23.45
N LEU A 231 -3.95 -23.35 24.05
CA LEU A 231 -4.28 -23.36 25.47
C LEU A 231 -5.20 -24.53 25.87
N ASP A 232 -6.05 -25.02 24.96
CA ASP A 232 -6.93 -26.18 25.20
C ASP A 232 -6.14 -27.52 25.40
N ASN A 233 -4.81 -27.52 25.22
CA ASN A 233 -3.98 -28.69 25.47
C ASN A 233 -3.90 -29.02 26.98
N PRO A 234 -4.23 -30.25 27.42
CA PRO A 234 -4.21 -30.63 28.84
C PRO A 234 -2.87 -30.41 29.55
N VAL A 235 -1.75 -30.57 28.85
CA VAL A 235 -0.40 -30.32 29.41
C VAL A 235 -0.18 -28.83 29.65
N ILE A 236 -0.71 -27.97 28.77
CA ILE A 236 -0.63 -26.52 28.93
C ILE A 236 -1.54 -26.06 30.08
N GLN A 237 -2.73 -26.65 30.23
CA GLN A 237 -3.62 -26.40 31.37
C GLN A 237 -2.95 -26.75 32.70
N GLU A 238 -2.31 -27.92 32.79
CA GLU A 238 -1.54 -28.32 33.99
C GLU A 238 -0.40 -27.32 34.28
N ASN A 239 0.31 -26.86 33.26
CA ASN A 239 1.36 -25.84 33.41
C ASN A 239 0.80 -24.49 33.89
N ILE A 240 -0.38 -24.07 33.41
CA ILE A 240 -1.06 -22.86 33.90
C ILE A 240 -1.40 -23.04 35.38
N ASP A 241 -1.91 -24.21 35.76
CA ASP A 241 -2.34 -24.49 37.12
C ASP A 241 -1.19 -24.56 38.13
N GLU A 242 -0.06 -25.16 37.73
CA GLU A 242 1.04 -25.47 38.64
C GLU A 242 2.21 -24.46 38.60
N LEU A 243 2.40 -23.74 37.49
CA LEU A 243 3.65 -23.01 37.23
C LEU A 243 3.48 -21.49 37.10
N LEU A 244 2.25 -20.98 37.03
CA LEU A 244 1.97 -19.55 37.07
C LEU A 244 1.70 -19.05 38.49
N GLN A 245 1.90 -17.75 38.69
CA GLN A 245 1.44 -17.06 39.89
C GLN A 245 -0.09 -16.89 39.85
N ASP A 246 -0.72 -16.74 41.01
CA ASP A 246 -2.19 -16.67 41.13
C ASP A 246 -2.83 -15.60 40.22
N ASP A 247 -2.22 -14.41 40.13
CA ASP A 247 -2.73 -13.32 39.29
C ASP A 247 -2.66 -13.66 37.79
N ASP A 248 -1.54 -14.20 37.32
CA ASP A 248 -1.34 -14.63 35.93
C ASP A 248 -2.25 -15.81 35.57
N LYS A 249 -2.45 -16.73 36.52
CA LYS A 249 -3.35 -17.87 36.37
C LYS A 249 -4.79 -17.40 36.19
N LYS A 250 -5.26 -16.50 37.04
CA LYS A 250 -6.61 -15.92 36.94
C LYS A 250 -6.80 -15.20 35.60
N LEU A 251 -5.82 -14.40 35.19
CA LEU A 251 -5.84 -13.68 33.92
C LEU A 251 -5.90 -14.63 32.71
N MET A 252 -5.20 -15.77 32.75
CA MET A 252 -5.27 -16.78 31.68
C MET A 252 -6.57 -17.57 31.70
N GLN A 253 -7.09 -17.89 32.89
CA GLN A 253 -8.37 -18.59 33.03
C GLN A 253 -9.54 -17.73 32.50
N GLU A 254 -9.56 -16.43 32.81
CA GLU A 254 -10.56 -15.51 32.27
C GLU A 254 -10.54 -15.47 30.73
N PHE A 255 -9.35 -15.51 30.12
CA PHE A 255 -9.22 -15.58 28.66
C PHE A 255 -9.71 -16.91 28.07
N ILE A 256 -9.36 -18.03 28.70
CA ILE A 256 -9.78 -19.37 28.28
C ILE A 256 -11.31 -19.51 28.37
N ASP A 257 -11.89 -19.07 29.49
CA ASP A 257 -13.33 -19.20 29.78
C ASP A 257 -14.16 -18.28 28.89
N SER A 258 -13.75 -17.03 28.71
CA SER A 258 -14.45 -16.07 27.86
C SER A 258 -14.30 -16.37 26.37
N ARG A 259 -13.21 -17.06 25.98
CA ARG A 259 -12.81 -17.27 24.57
C ARG A 259 -12.60 -15.95 23.81
N GLU A 260 -12.43 -14.83 24.51
CA GLU A 260 -12.26 -13.49 23.96
C GLU A 260 -11.03 -12.82 24.55
N LEU A 261 -10.26 -12.11 23.73
CA LEU A 261 -9.13 -11.33 24.24
C LEU A 261 -9.60 -10.29 25.26
N PRO A 262 -8.80 -10.00 26.31
CA PRO A 262 -9.13 -8.91 27.24
C PRO A 262 -9.32 -7.59 26.51
N THR A 263 -10.20 -6.73 27.05
CA THR A 263 -10.46 -5.39 26.51
C THR A 263 -9.18 -4.59 26.29
N VAL A 264 -8.18 -4.80 27.16
CA VAL A 264 -6.83 -4.28 26.98
C VAL A 264 -5.86 -5.45 27.06
N VAL A 265 -5.33 -5.87 25.91
CA VAL A 265 -4.16 -6.72 25.85
C VAL A 265 -2.97 -5.87 26.28
N ASP A 266 -2.47 -6.02 27.50
CA ASP A 266 -1.29 -5.30 28.01
C ASP A 266 0.00 -6.13 27.86
N SER A 267 1.11 -5.58 28.34
CA SER A 267 2.40 -6.28 28.28
C SER A 267 2.44 -7.51 29.19
N ASN A 268 1.72 -7.51 30.31
CA ASN A 268 1.68 -8.65 31.21
C ASN A 268 0.96 -9.81 30.54
N PHE A 269 -0.25 -9.57 30.02
CA PHE A 269 -1.03 -10.58 29.29
C PHE A 269 -0.23 -11.19 28.13
N ALA A 270 0.35 -10.35 27.27
CA ALA A 270 1.08 -10.83 26.11
C ALA A 270 2.33 -11.65 26.51
N GLN A 271 3.03 -11.24 27.57
CA GLN A 271 4.21 -11.95 28.06
C GLN A 271 3.84 -13.27 28.74
N THR A 272 2.79 -13.29 29.55
CA THR A 272 2.27 -14.49 30.21
C THR A 272 1.82 -15.51 29.15
N LEU A 273 1.03 -15.09 28.16
CA LEU A 273 0.62 -15.94 27.04
C LEU A 273 1.82 -16.48 26.25
N LYS A 274 2.79 -15.61 25.92
CA LYS A 274 4.03 -16.01 25.25
C LYS A 274 4.77 -17.11 26.01
N THR A 275 4.93 -16.91 27.31
CA THR A 275 5.65 -17.84 28.18
C THR A 275 4.96 -19.21 28.24
N ILE A 276 3.63 -19.24 28.37
CA ILE A 276 2.87 -20.50 28.38
C ILE A 276 3.05 -21.24 27.06
N LEU A 277 2.85 -20.54 25.94
CA LEU A 277 2.92 -21.12 24.60
C LEU A 277 4.35 -21.50 24.17
N ALA A 278 5.37 -20.98 24.84
CA ALA A 278 6.76 -21.42 24.66
C ALA A 278 7.03 -22.81 25.26
N GLY A 279 6.10 -23.38 26.02
CA GLY A 279 6.23 -24.72 26.61
C GLY A 279 6.97 -24.69 27.94
N LEU A 280 6.27 -24.25 28.98
CA LEU A 280 6.82 -24.17 30.34
C LEU A 280 7.38 -25.51 30.82
N GLN A 281 8.55 -25.45 31.46
CA GLN A 281 9.27 -26.58 32.03
C GLN A 281 9.40 -26.43 33.54
N LYS A 282 8.73 -27.33 34.27
CA LYS A 282 8.87 -27.45 35.72
C LYS A 282 10.28 -27.93 36.10
N VAL A 283 10.93 -27.22 37.02
CA VAL A 283 12.17 -27.65 37.67
C VAL A 283 11.94 -27.69 39.17
N ILE A 284 11.99 -28.88 39.75
CA ILE A 284 11.79 -29.05 41.19
C ILE A 284 13.13 -28.88 41.91
N ILE A 285 13.19 -27.96 42.85
CA ILE A 285 14.31 -27.82 43.79
C ILE A 285 13.83 -28.23 45.18
N LYS A 286 14.49 -29.23 45.77
CA LYS A 286 14.20 -29.64 47.15
C LYS A 286 14.77 -28.62 48.12
N LYS A 287 13.96 -28.16 49.08
CA LYS A 287 14.40 -27.19 50.10
C LYS A 287 15.60 -27.69 50.90
N GLY A 288 15.61 -28.98 51.26
CA GLY A 288 16.73 -29.60 52.00
C GLY A 288 18.05 -29.55 51.23
N ASP A 289 18.04 -29.85 49.93
CA ASP A 289 19.24 -29.82 49.09
C ASP A 289 19.79 -28.39 48.94
N LEU A 290 18.89 -27.41 48.82
CA LEU A 290 19.28 -26.00 48.74
C LEU A 290 19.89 -25.52 50.07
N LEU A 291 19.27 -25.87 51.20
CA LEU A 291 19.78 -25.54 52.54
C LEU A 291 21.12 -26.21 52.84
N ALA A 292 21.35 -27.43 52.37
CA ALA A 292 22.65 -28.09 52.46
C ALA A 292 23.73 -27.29 51.73
N LYS A 293 23.46 -26.86 50.49
CA LYS A 293 24.40 -26.02 49.72
C LYS A 293 24.75 -24.70 50.40
N VAL A 294 23.77 -24.07 51.05
CA VAL A 294 24.00 -22.85 51.84
C VAL A 294 24.78 -23.15 53.12
N SER A 295 24.51 -24.28 53.77
CA SER A 295 25.18 -24.69 55.01
C SER A 295 26.67 -25.02 54.79
N ASP A 296 27.00 -25.62 53.63
CA ASP A 296 28.38 -25.97 53.25
C ASP A 296 29.29 -24.74 53.03
N LEU A 297 28.71 -23.54 52.85
CA LEU A 297 29.45 -22.32 52.58
C LEU A 297 30.17 -21.76 53.82
N GLY A 298 29.67 -22.01 55.04
CA GLY A 298 30.17 -21.41 56.28
C GLY A 298 30.00 -19.87 56.34
N PRO A 299 30.70 -19.16 57.24
CA PRO A 299 30.68 -17.69 57.29
C PRO A 299 31.22 -17.09 55.99
N ALA A 300 30.38 -16.39 55.23
CA ALA A 300 30.74 -15.85 53.93
C ALA A 300 30.26 -14.42 53.71
N ALA A 301 30.93 -13.71 52.80
CA ALA A 301 30.48 -12.41 52.30
C ALA A 301 29.17 -12.56 51.49
N PRO A 302 28.34 -11.51 51.39
CA PRO A 302 27.05 -11.55 50.67
C PRO A 302 27.15 -12.10 49.24
N ASP A 303 28.22 -11.76 48.52
CA ASP A 303 28.42 -12.22 47.14
C ASP A 303 28.74 -13.72 47.05
N GLY A 304 29.37 -14.28 48.08
CA GLY A 304 29.61 -15.73 48.18
C GLY A 304 28.28 -16.51 48.25
N LEU A 305 27.34 -16.03 49.07
CA LEU A 305 26.01 -16.66 49.20
C LEU A 305 25.22 -16.57 47.89
N LYS A 306 25.18 -15.40 47.25
CA LYS A 306 24.52 -15.23 45.94
C LYS A 306 25.10 -16.16 44.90
N LYS A 307 26.44 -16.30 44.86
CA LYS A 307 27.13 -17.16 43.90
C LYS A 307 26.76 -18.62 44.07
N VAL A 308 26.75 -19.15 45.31
CA VAL A 308 26.36 -20.54 45.58
C VAL A 308 24.93 -20.82 45.11
N LEU A 309 23.99 -19.93 45.43
CA LEU A 309 22.60 -20.07 45.00
C LEU A 309 22.46 -20.01 43.48
N SER A 310 23.08 -19.02 42.83
CA SER A 310 23.07 -18.88 41.37
C SER A 310 23.65 -20.11 40.70
N THR A 311 24.85 -20.56 41.10
CA THR A 311 25.51 -21.73 40.51
C THR A 311 24.66 -22.99 40.66
N TYR A 312 24.06 -23.21 41.84
CA TYR A 312 23.18 -24.35 42.02
C TYR A 312 21.93 -24.29 41.13
N VAL A 313 21.30 -23.13 41.00
CA VAL A 313 20.16 -22.95 40.08
C VAL A 313 20.60 -23.18 38.64
N ASP A 314 21.71 -22.60 38.21
CA ASP A 314 22.28 -22.75 36.86
C ASP A 314 22.58 -24.21 36.53
N GLU A 315 23.12 -24.97 37.49
CA GLU A 315 23.31 -26.42 37.37
C GLU A 315 22.00 -27.17 37.16
N ARG A 316 20.93 -26.78 37.88
CA ARG A 316 19.61 -27.42 37.79
C ARG A 316 18.86 -27.10 36.50
N ILE A 317 19.11 -25.94 35.90
CA ILE A 317 18.48 -25.51 34.65
C ILE A 317 19.40 -25.70 33.43
N LYS A 318 20.57 -26.32 33.61
CA LYS A 318 21.56 -26.51 32.54
C LYS A 318 20.93 -27.23 31.34
N GLY A 319 21.11 -26.65 30.15
CA GLY A 319 20.56 -27.19 28.89
C GLY A 319 19.09 -26.82 28.65
N LYS A 320 18.47 -26.03 29.53
CA LYS A 320 17.11 -25.49 29.34
C LYS A 320 17.15 -24.02 28.98
N ALA A 321 16.15 -23.56 28.25
CA ALA A 321 15.92 -22.14 28.00
C ALA A 321 15.40 -21.46 29.28
N PRO A 322 16.12 -20.47 29.86
CA PRO A 322 15.70 -19.84 31.12
C PRO A 322 14.28 -19.27 31.08
N GLN A 323 13.85 -18.75 29.93
CA GLN A 323 12.50 -18.19 29.75
C GLN A 323 11.37 -19.22 29.82
N GLU A 324 11.67 -20.50 29.57
CA GLU A 324 10.72 -21.62 29.64
C GLU A 324 10.69 -22.26 31.03
N VAL A 325 11.67 -22.00 31.89
CA VAL A 325 11.77 -22.69 33.18
C VAL A 325 10.95 -22.01 34.27
N ARG A 326 10.25 -22.81 35.07
CA ARG A 326 9.63 -22.41 36.34
C ARG A 326 10.13 -23.30 37.47
N ILE A 327 10.77 -22.69 38.47
CA ILE A 327 11.34 -23.40 39.62
C ILE A 327 10.27 -23.56 40.70
N VAL A 328 10.00 -24.81 41.10
CA VAL A 328 9.05 -25.16 42.15
C VAL A 328 9.81 -25.72 43.35
N MET A 329 9.62 -25.13 44.53
CA MET A 329 10.28 -25.57 45.74
C MET A 329 9.50 -26.72 46.40
N ALA A 330 10.11 -27.91 46.47
CA ALA A 330 9.51 -29.09 47.09
C ALA A 330 10.07 -29.37 48.50
N GLY A 331 9.20 -29.86 49.39
CA GLY A 331 9.53 -30.27 50.76
C GLY A 331 9.02 -29.31 51.84
N SER A 332 8.72 -29.85 53.01
CA SER A 332 8.33 -29.05 54.19
C SER A 332 9.55 -28.34 54.77
N LEU A 333 9.33 -27.08 55.20
CA LEU A 333 10.20 -26.46 56.19
C LEU A 333 9.86 -27.18 57.50
N LEU A 334 10.69 -28.14 57.89
CA LEU A 334 10.72 -28.57 59.28
C LEU A 334 11.36 -27.46 60.11
#